data_AF-A0A1Y4U7S7-F1
#
_entry.id   AF-A0A1Y4U7S7-F1
#
_cell.length_a   1.000
_cell.length_b   1.000
_cell.length_c   1.000
_cell.angle_alpha   90.00
_cell.angle_beta   90.00
_cell.angle_gamma   90.00
#
_symmetry.space_group_name_H-M   'P 1'
#
loop_
_entity.id
_entity.type
_entity.pdbx_description
1 polymer ?
#
loop_
_entity_poly.entity_id
_entity_poly.type
_entity_poly.pdbx_seq_one_letter_code
_entity_poly.pdbx_strand_id
1 'polypeptide(L)'
;MKTVCLYFQVHQPWRLKKYRFFNMGKDHNYLDDLQNRAIMQKVARQCYLPMNALLLKLIKENKSKFRCSFSITGSAIEQMKAFAPEVLESFKELAATGCVEFLAETYSHSLASLASKEDFEEQVKLHVNLIKKEFGVKPTAFRNTELIYSDEIGAMVAGMGFRTMLAEGAKHVLGWKSPNYVYANAIDQKLRLLLRNYKLSDDIAFRFSNRSWDQWPLTADKYVGWLASEDTPGEVINLFMDYETFGEHQTADTGIFEFMRALPKAILAKKNGLEFATVTEAAKKHQPVAVLHCPHVMSWADEERDVTAWLGNELQNEAFSKLYAQKEKVKALKSPDFDYVWSFMQTSDHFYYMATKWLSDGDVHSYFNPYDSAYDAFINYMNVLSDFIIELDKALAVKNAKKA
;
A
#
# COMPACT_ATOMS: atom_id res chain seq x y z
N MET A 1 18.13 -21.40 -8.49
CA MET A 1 17.54 -21.18 -7.15
C MET A 1 16.31 -20.32 -7.35
N LYS A 2 15.21 -20.65 -6.69
CA LYS A 2 13.95 -19.89 -6.76
C LYS A 2 14.02 -18.74 -5.76
N THR A 3 13.66 -17.54 -6.18
CA THR A 3 13.73 -16.33 -5.37
C THR A 3 12.44 -16.16 -4.57
N VAL A 4 12.54 -15.88 -3.27
CA VAL A 4 11.42 -15.42 -2.44
C VAL A 4 11.54 -13.91 -2.28
N CYS A 5 10.54 -13.19 -2.78
CA CYS A 5 10.46 -11.73 -2.70
C CYS A 5 9.43 -11.35 -1.64
N LEU A 6 9.91 -10.86 -0.50
CA LEU A 6 9.05 -10.33 0.57
C LEU A 6 8.87 -8.83 0.38
N TYR A 7 7.61 -8.42 0.36
CA TYR A 7 7.24 -7.02 0.33
C TYR A 7 6.11 -6.74 1.33
N PHE A 8 6.26 -5.63 2.06
CA PHE A 8 5.32 -5.19 3.08
C PHE A 8 4.78 -3.77 2.81
N GLN A 9 3.47 -3.62 2.90
CA GLN A 9 2.77 -2.33 2.82
C GLN A 9 2.68 -1.68 4.19
N VAL A 10 3.11 -0.43 4.32
CA VAL A 10 2.96 0.37 5.53
C VAL A 10 2.12 1.60 5.21
N HIS A 11 0.88 1.60 5.68
CA HIS A 11 -0.04 2.70 5.44
C HIS A 11 -0.85 3.04 6.69
N GLN A 12 -1.03 4.34 6.91
CA GLN A 12 -2.00 4.87 7.88
C GLN A 12 -2.69 6.09 7.24
N PRO A 13 -4.03 6.10 7.16
CA PRO A 13 -4.77 7.25 6.66
C PRO A 13 -4.87 8.34 7.73
N TRP A 14 -4.99 9.59 7.29
CA TRP A 14 -5.37 10.69 8.16
C TRP A 14 -6.90 10.65 8.35
N ARG A 15 -7.35 10.21 9.53
CA ARG A 15 -8.78 10.10 9.82
C ARG A 15 -9.38 11.48 10.05
N LEU A 16 -10.55 11.69 9.45
CA LEU A 16 -11.35 12.90 9.64
C LEU A 16 -12.06 12.84 10.98
N LYS A 17 -12.14 13.97 11.68
CA LYS A 17 -13.02 14.09 12.84
C LYS A 17 -14.47 14.00 12.41
N LYS A 18 -15.37 13.73 13.36
CA LYS A 18 -16.80 13.87 13.14
C LYS A 18 -17.14 15.32 12.79
N TYR A 19 -17.52 15.55 11.55
CA TYR A 19 -17.72 16.85 10.93
C TYR A 19 -19.18 16.99 10.47
N ARG A 20 -19.94 17.80 11.20
CA ARG A 20 -21.37 18.03 10.95
C ARG A 20 -21.56 19.29 10.12
N PHE A 21 -22.73 19.43 9.51
CA PHE A 21 -23.12 20.65 8.79
C PHE A 21 -22.86 21.95 9.57
N PHE A 22 -23.08 21.96 10.90
CA PHE A 22 -22.85 23.14 11.73
C PHE A 22 -21.39 23.56 11.91
N ASN A 23 -20.43 22.70 11.54
CA ASN A 23 -19.01 22.99 11.55
C ASN A 23 -18.58 23.80 10.31
N MET A 24 -19.32 23.67 9.20
CA MET A 24 -19.01 24.35 7.95
C MET A 24 -18.96 25.87 8.11
N GLY A 25 -17.95 26.50 7.52
CA GLY A 25 -17.66 27.92 7.57
C GLY A 25 -17.10 28.41 8.91
N LYS A 26 -16.82 27.51 9.86
CA LYS A 26 -16.33 27.87 11.21
C LYS A 26 -15.06 27.12 11.61
N ASP A 27 -14.96 25.86 11.24
CA ASP A 27 -13.90 24.97 11.70
C ASP A 27 -13.26 24.26 10.51
N HIS A 28 -12.01 24.62 10.22
CA HIS A 28 -11.28 24.13 9.05
C HIS A 28 -10.19 23.11 9.42
N ASN A 29 -10.14 22.66 10.67
CA ASN A 29 -9.21 21.63 11.14
C ASN A 29 -9.85 20.24 11.04
N TYR A 30 -9.81 19.61 9.87
CA TYR A 30 -10.65 18.44 9.59
C TYR A 30 -10.22 17.12 10.23
N LEU A 31 -8.99 17.02 10.75
CA LEU A 31 -8.42 15.75 11.22
C LEU A 31 -8.80 15.43 12.67
N ASP A 32 -8.89 14.14 12.98
CA ASP A 32 -9.01 13.63 14.35
C ASP A 32 -7.62 13.31 14.93
N ASP A 33 -6.93 14.33 15.42
CA ASP A 33 -5.56 14.18 15.94
C ASP A 33 -5.48 13.20 17.11
N LEU A 34 -6.53 13.11 17.94
CA LEU A 34 -6.55 12.21 19.08
C LEU A 34 -6.59 10.76 18.61
N GLN A 35 -7.51 10.44 17.68
CA GLN A 35 -7.64 9.09 17.13
C GLN A 35 -6.41 8.70 16.30
N ASN A 36 -5.93 9.59 15.43
CA ASN A 36 -4.74 9.35 14.61
C ASN A 36 -3.51 9.07 15.49
N ARG A 37 -3.29 9.87 16.55
CA ARG A 37 -2.21 9.63 17.51
C ARG A 37 -2.37 8.29 18.23
N ALA A 38 -3.56 8.01 18.75
CA ALA A 38 -3.81 6.79 19.52
C ALA A 38 -3.56 5.53 18.68
N ILE A 39 -4.04 5.51 17.43
CA ILE A 39 -3.84 4.39 16.51
C ILE A 39 -2.37 4.25 16.13
N MET A 40 -1.70 5.33 15.70
CA MET A 40 -0.27 5.27 15.34
C MET A 40 0.58 4.74 16.50
N GLN A 41 0.31 5.19 17.73
CA GLN A 41 1.03 4.71 18.92
C GLN A 41 0.73 3.25 19.27
N LYS A 42 -0.50 2.78 19.03
CA LYS A 42 -0.86 1.37 19.20
C LYS A 42 -0.08 0.51 18.19
N VAL A 43 -0.20 0.82 16.90
CA VAL A 43 0.45 0.07 15.81
C VAL A 43 1.97 0.11 15.93
N ALA A 44 2.54 1.24 16.36
CA ALA A 44 3.97 1.34 16.67
C ALA A 44 4.44 0.28 17.67
N ARG A 45 3.68 0.07 18.76
CA ARG A 45 4.06 -0.83 19.86
C ARG A 45 3.77 -2.30 19.57
N GLN A 46 2.70 -2.57 18.82
CA GLN A 46 2.25 -3.95 18.55
C GLN A 46 2.87 -4.52 17.28
N CYS A 47 3.08 -3.70 16.25
CA CYS A 47 3.56 -4.11 14.94
C CYS A 47 4.95 -3.57 14.64
N TYR A 48 5.08 -2.25 14.42
CA TYR A 48 6.26 -1.71 13.75
C TYR A 48 7.56 -1.88 14.52
N LEU A 49 7.61 -1.49 15.81
CA LEU A 49 8.84 -1.56 16.61
C LEU A 49 9.28 -3.02 16.85
N PRO A 50 8.40 -3.94 17.31
CA PRO A 50 8.79 -5.34 17.50
C PRO A 50 9.23 -6.01 16.20
N MET A 51 8.53 -5.75 15.10
CA MET A 51 8.83 -6.35 13.81
C MET A 51 10.11 -5.78 13.20
N ASN A 52 10.33 -4.46 13.25
CA ASN A 52 11.58 -3.86 12.76
C ASN A 52 12.79 -4.37 13.54
N ALA A 53 12.68 -4.49 14.87
CA ALA A 53 13.74 -5.07 15.70
C ALA A 53 14.02 -6.54 15.34
N LEU A 54 12.96 -7.32 15.08
CA LEU A 54 13.07 -8.70 14.61
C LEU A 54 13.78 -8.79 13.25
N LEU A 55 13.35 -7.99 12.27
CA LEU A 55 13.94 -7.97 10.94
C LEU A 55 15.42 -7.57 11.00
N LEU A 56 15.78 -6.54 11.78
CA LEU A 56 17.17 -6.12 11.97
C LEU A 56 18.03 -7.25 12.54
N LYS A 57 17.51 -7.97 13.54
CA LYS A 57 18.17 -9.17 14.10
C LYS A 57 18.36 -10.25 13.04
N LEU A 58 17.31 -10.56 12.27
CA LEU A 58 17.34 -11.60 11.23
C LEU A 58 18.31 -11.27 10.09
N ILE A 59 18.40 -10.01 9.68
CA ILE A 59 19.38 -9.55 8.68
C ILE A 59 20.81 -9.83 9.17
N LYS A 60 21.11 -9.50 10.43
CA LYS A 60 22.43 -9.73 11.04
C LYS A 60 22.76 -11.22 11.17
N GLU A 61 21.83 -12.01 11.72
CA GLU A 61 22.01 -13.46 11.93
C GLU A 61 22.20 -14.22 10.62
N ASN A 62 21.54 -13.79 9.54
CA ASN A 62 21.64 -14.41 8.22
C ASN A 62 22.72 -13.78 7.34
N LYS A 63 23.64 -12.98 7.90
CA LYS A 63 24.79 -12.38 7.20
C LYS A 63 24.36 -11.66 5.91
N SER A 64 23.32 -10.82 6.01
CA SER A 64 22.79 -10.00 4.89
C SER A 64 22.20 -10.80 3.71
N LYS A 65 21.94 -12.10 3.89
CA LYS A 65 21.23 -12.93 2.91
C LYS A 65 19.72 -12.81 3.01
N PHE A 66 19.20 -12.43 4.17
CA PHE A 66 17.79 -12.11 4.33
C PHE A 66 17.54 -10.68 3.86
N ARG A 67 16.57 -10.52 2.95
CA ARG A 67 16.26 -9.26 2.26
C ARG A 67 14.76 -9.13 2.10
N CYS A 68 14.25 -7.90 2.18
CA CYS A 68 12.84 -7.60 2.00
C CYS A 68 12.67 -6.17 1.47
N SER A 69 11.43 -5.83 1.10
CA SER A 69 11.09 -4.51 0.57
C SER A 69 9.90 -3.93 1.33
N PHE A 70 9.84 -2.61 1.42
CA PHE A 70 8.71 -1.87 1.97
C PHE A 70 8.19 -0.87 0.97
N SER A 71 6.89 -0.60 1.00
CA SER A 71 6.37 0.69 0.56
C SER A 71 5.73 1.35 1.76
N ILE A 72 6.22 2.55 2.10
CA ILE A 72 5.72 3.35 3.21
C ILE A 72 5.13 4.62 2.61
N THR A 73 3.83 4.80 2.80
CA THR A 73 3.11 5.97 2.25
C THR A 73 3.58 7.27 2.91
N GLY A 74 3.42 8.39 2.20
CA GLY A 74 3.80 9.70 2.72
C GLY A 74 3.02 10.06 3.98
N SER A 75 1.70 9.78 3.99
CA SER A 75 0.85 9.95 5.17
C SER A 75 1.34 9.17 6.39
N ALA A 76 1.77 7.92 6.21
CA ALA A 76 2.32 7.11 7.29
C ALA A 76 3.61 7.71 7.86
N ILE A 77 4.51 8.20 7.00
CA ILE A 77 5.75 8.86 7.44
C ILE A 77 5.45 10.16 8.21
N GLU A 78 4.47 10.96 7.77
CA GLU A 78 4.05 12.16 8.49
C GLU A 78 3.48 11.82 9.88
N GLN A 79 2.61 10.82 9.96
CA GLN A 79 2.06 10.37 11.23
C GLN A 79 3.13 9.80 12.17
N MET A 80 4.11 9.05 11.64
CA MET A 80 5.26 8.61 12.44
C MET A 80 6.02 9.80 13.01
N LYS A 81 6.33 10.84 12.20
CA LYS A 81 7.01 12.04 12.69
C LYS A 81 6.22 12.75 13.80
N ALA A 82 4.91 12.83 13.65
CA ALA A 82 4.04 13.52 14.59
C ALA A 82 3.86 12.74 15.91
N PHE A 83 3.71 11.42 15.84
CA PHE A 83 3.15 10.64 16.95
C PHE A 83 4.01 9.46 17.43
N ALA A 84 4.96 8.98 16.61
CA ALA A 84 5.83 7.85 16.92
C ALA A 84 7.19 7.96 16.17
N PRO A 85 7.99 9.02 16.39
CA PRO A 85 9.24 9.25 15.64
C PRO A 85 10.25 8.11 15.78
N GLU A 86 10.21 7.36 16.88
CA GLU A 86 11.02 6.15 17.11
C GLU A 86 10.78 5.06 16.06
N VAL A 87 9.57 4.98 15.49
CA VAL A 87 9.26 4.05 14.40
C VAL A 87 10.03 4.45 13.14
N LEU A 88 10.00 5.73 12.78
CA LEU A 88 10.72 6.22 11.60
C LEU A 88 12.23 5.97 11.73
N GLU A 89 12.79 6.21 12.91
CA GLU A 89 14.21 5.90 13.18
C GLU A 89 14.50 4.40 13.04
N SER A 90 13.62 3.52 13.52
CA SER A 90 13.80 2.07 13.34
C SER A 90 13.76 1.61 11.87
N PHE A 91 12.98 2.28 11.01
CA PHE A 91 13.03 2.03 9.56
C PHE A 91 14.32 2.57 8.92
N LYS A 92 14.85 3.70 9.40
CA LYS A 92 16.17 4.20 8.96
C LYS A 92 17.29 3.23 9.36
N GLU A 93 17.21 2.60 10.52
CA GLU A 93 18.16 1.53 10.91
C GLU A 93 18.09 0.34 9.95
N LEU A 94 16.88 -0.08 9.55
CA LEU A 94 16.70 -1.11 8.53
C LEU A 94 17.29 -0.69 7.18
N ALA A 95 17.05 0.55 6.75
CA ALA A 95 17.63 1.11 5.53
C ALA A 95 19.16 1.07 5.54
N ALA A 96 19.78 1.44 6.66
CA ALA A 96 21.23 1.47 6.83
C ALA A 96 21.90 0.08 6.69
N THR A 97 21.14 -1.01 6.80
CA THR A 97 21.67 -2.36 6.54
C THR A 97 21.99 -2.63 5.08
N GLY A 98 21.41 -1.86 4.14
CA GLY A 98 21.47 -2.13 2.70
C GLY A 98 20.77 -3.42 2.26
N CYS A 99 20.04 -4.09 3.15
CA CYS A 99 19.31 -5.34 2.88
C CYS A 99 17.81 -5.11 2.69
N VAL A 100 17.36 -3.86 2.82
CA VAL A 100 15.97 -3.44 2.72
C VAL A 100 15.80 -2.43 1.60
N GLU A 101 14.82 -2.66 0.73
CA GLU A 101 14.44 -1.74 -0.34
C GLU A 101 13.20 -0.92 0.05
N PHE A 102 13.16 0.36 -0.33
CA PHE A 102 11.96 1.20 -0.22
C PHE A 102 11.44 1.53 -1.62
N LEU A 103 10.18 1.18 -1.87
CA LEU A 103 9.45 1.37 -3.11
C LEU A 103 8.87 2.78 -3.20
N ALA A 104 8.57 3.22 -4.41
CA ALA A 104 7.78 4.42 -4.65
C ALA A 104 6.30 4.07 -4.78
N GLU A 105 5.47 5.05 -4.44
CA GLU A 105 4.00 5.02 -4.52
C GLU A 105 3.46 6.45 -4.64
N THR A 106 2.14 6.63 -4.70
CA THR A 106 1.50 7.93 -4.45
C THR A 106 1.80 8.41 -3.01
N TYR A 107 1.90 9.73 -2.84
CA TYR A 107 2.19 10.32 -1.52
C TYR A 107 1.10 10.00 -0.49
N SER A 108 -0.15 10.18 -0.89
CA SER A 108 -1.30 10.11 0.01
C SER A 108 -2.00 8.77 0.01
N HIS A 109 -1.42 7.75 -0.65
CA HIS A 109 -2.10 6.48 -0.91
C HIS A 109 -3.42 6.72 -1.65
N SER A 110 -3.35 7.52 -2.71
CA SER A 110 -4.51 8.02 -3.44
C SER A 110 -4.84 7.19 -4.67
N LEU A 111 -6.05 7.35 -5.17
CA LEU A 111 -6.52 6.74 -6.42
C LEU A 111 -6.19 7.60 -7.65
N ALA A 112 -5.19 8.50 -7.56
CA ALA A 112 -4.88 9.50 -8.58
C ALA A 112 -4.58 8.91 -9.96
N SER A 113 -4.03 7.69 -10.03
CA SER A 113 -3.78 6.98 -11.29
C SER A 113 -5.05 6.70 -12.11
N LEU A 114 -6.22 6.74 -11.47
CA LEU A 114 -7.53 6.56 -12.10
C LEU A 114 -8.19 7.89 -12.50
N ALA A 115 -7.75 9.01 -11.91
CA ALA A 115 -8.39 10.31 -12.08
C ALA A 115 -7.62 11.23 -13.03
N SER A 116 -6.31 11.36 -12.85
CA SER A 116 -5.48 12.31 -13.58
C SER A 116 -4.02 11.91 -13.57
N LYS A 117 -3.48 11.70 -14.76
CA LYS A 117 -2.07 11.39 -14.98
C LYS A 117 -1.13 12.43 -14.35
N GLU A 118 -1.43 13.72 -14.50
CA GLU A 118 -0.54 14.77 -13.98
C GLU A 118 -0.55 14.81 -12.45
N ASP A 119 -1.70 14.56 -11.81
CA ASP A 119 -1.78 14.49 -10.34
C ASP A 119 -1.05 13.25 -9.82
N PHE A 120 -1.23 12.11 -10.50
CA PHE A 120 -0.52 10.89 -10.21
C PHE A 120 1.00 11.08 -10.27
N GLU A 121 1.52 11.67 -11.36
CA GLU A 121 2.96 11.95 -11.51
C GLU A 121 3.50 12.91 -10.44
N GLU A 122 2.71 13.94 -10.08
CA GLU A 122 3.07 14.90 -9.03
C GLU A 122 3.17 14.22 -7.65
N GLN A 123 2.17 13.42 -7.29
CA GLN A 123 2.17 12.69 -6.02
C GLN A 123 3.32 11.68 -5.94
N VAL A 124 3.61 10.96 -7.02
CA VAL A 124 4.74 10.03 -7.06
C VAL A 124 6.07 10.76 -6.91
N LYS A 125 6.21 11.93 -7.55
CA LYS A 125 7.41 12.76 -7.40
C LYS A 125 7.59 13.26 -5.96
N LEU A 126 6.51 13.70 -5.30
CA LEU A 126 6.54 14.11 -3.90
C LEU A 126 6.98 12.95 -3.00
N HIS A 127 6.43 11.75 -3.22
CA HIS A 127 6.77 10.55 -2.47
C HIS A 127 8.23 10.14 -2.66
N VAL A 128 8.72 10.09 -3.90
CA VAL A 128 10.13 9.78 -4.20
C VAL A 128 11.09 10.75 -3.49
N ASN A 129 10.75 12.04 -3.46
CA ASN A 129 11.55 13.04 -2.74
C ASN A 129 11.52 12.81 -1.23
N LEU A 130 10.37 12.45 -0.66
CA LEU A 130 10.24 12.13 0.75
C LEU A 130 11.06 10.89 1.12
N ILE A 131 10.97 9.80 0.36
CA ILE A 131 11.76 8.58 0.62
C ILE A 131 13.25 8.89 0.57
N LYS A 132 13.70 9.65 -0.43
CA LYS A 132 15.11 10.06 -0.54
C LYS A 132 15.54 10.91 0.66
N LYS A 133 14.68 11.82 1.13
CA LYS A 133 14.95 12.69 2.27
C LYS A 133 15.07 11.89 3.57
N GLU A 134 14.14 10.97 3.83
CA GLU A 134 14.09 10.26 5.11
C GLU A 134 15.04 9.06 5.18
N PHE A 135 15.22 8.32 4.08
CA PHE A 135 15.97 7.07 4.08
C PHE A 135 17.29 7.14 3.30
N GLY A 136 17.58 8.26 2.63
CA GLY A 136 18.80 8.44 1.83
C GLY A 136 18.84 7.62 0.54
N VAL A 137 17.76 6.88 0.21
CA VAL A 137 17.68 6.01 -0.96
C VAL A 137 16.68 6.55 -1.99
N LYS A 138 16.97 6.39 -3.28
CA LYS A 138 16.02 6.70 -4.34
C LYS A 138 15.29 5.40 -4.72
N PRO A 139 13.95 5.34 -4.62
CA PRO A 139 13.19 4.17 -5.06
C PRO A 139 13.45 3.83 -6.53
N THR A 140 13.53 2.54 -6.83
CA THR A 140 13.76 2.02 -8.20
C THR A 140 12.64 1.13 -8.73
N ALA A 141 11.74 0.71 -7.84
CA ALA A 141 10.55 -0.05 -8.16
C ALA A 141 9.30 0.66 -7.60
N PHE A 142 8.17 0.41 -8.24
CA PHE A 142 6.92 1.10 -7.97
C PHE A 142 5.84 0.13 -7.49
N ARG A 143 5.13 0.53 -6.45
CA ARG A 143 3.85 -0.07 -6.05
C ARG A 143 2.80 1.02 -6.16
N ASN A 144 1.78 0.81 -6.97
CA ASN A 144 0.66 1.73 -6.96
C ASN A 144 -0.23 1.45 -5.75
N THR A 145 -1.00 2.47 -5.33
CA THR A 145 -2.06 2.35 -4.33
C THR A 145 -2.87 1.08 -4.60
N GLU A 146 -2.96 0.20 -3.59
CA GLU A 146 -3.77 -1.02 -3.63
C GLU A 146 -3.42 -2.01 -4.75
N LEU A 147 -2.16 -1.99 -5.21
CA LEU A 147 -1.69 -2.76 -6.37
C LEU A 147 -2.51 -2.50 -7.64
N ILE A 148 -3.11 -1.31 -7.75
CA ILE A 148 -3.89 -0.88 -8.92
C ILE A 148 -3.00 -0.90 -10.17
N TYR A 149 -3.41 -1.68 -11.16
CA TYR A 149 -2.66 -1.84 -12.41
C TYR A 149 -3.61 -1.98 -13.61
N SER A 150 -3.18 -1.40 -14.72
CA SER A 150 -3.61 -1.71 -16.09
C SER A 150 -2.40 -1.52 -17.00
N ASP A 151 -2.49 -1.97 -18.25
CA ASP A 151 -1.40 -1.78 -19.22
C ASP A 151 -1.03 -0.29 -19.38
N GLU A 152 -2.02 0.60 -19.38
CA GLU A 152 -1.85 2.06 -19.44
C GLU A 152 -1.21 2.63 -18.18
N ILE A 153 -1.64 2.19 -16.99
CA ILE A 153 -1.02 2.63 -15.73
C ILE A 153 0.45 2.18 -15.67
N GLY A 154 0.75 0.95 -16.11
CA GLY A 154 2.12 0.50 -16.27
C GLY A 154 2.92 1.39 -17.22
N ALA A 155 2.35 1.80 -18.36
CA ALA A 155 3.02 2.74 -19.27
C ALA A 155 3.28 4.11 -18.64
N MET A 156 2.35 4.64 -17.84
CA MET A 156 2.56 5.88 -17.07
C MET A 156 3.72 5.74 -16.08
N VAL A 157 3.77 4.62 -15.34
CA VAL A 157 4.85 4.31 -14.39
C VAL A 157 6.20 4.17 -15.09
N ALA A 158 6.24 3.51 -16.25
CA ALA A 158 7.44 3.41 -17.08
C ALA A 158 7.92 4.79 -17.57
N GLY A 159 6.98 5.67 -17.95
CA GLY A 159 7.24 7.06 -18.34
C GLY A 159 7.88 7.91 -17.23
N MET A 160 7.58 7.61 -15.96
CA MET A 160 8.25 8.21 -14.79
C MET A 160 9.68 7.68 -14.55
N GLY A 161 10.13 6.69 -15.33
CA GLY A 161 11.49 6.14 -15.29
C GLY A 161 11.65 4.88 -14.44
N PHE A 162 10.56 4.33 -13.89
CA PHE A 162 10.61 3.05 -13.18
C PHE A 162 10.79 1.88 -14.16
N ARG A 163 11.47 0.83 -13.69
CA ARG A 163 11.72 -0.40 -14.47
C ARG A 163 11.10 -1.65 -13.87
N THR A 164 10.53 -1.53 -12.69
CA THR A 164 9.82 -2.60 -12.00
C THR A 164 8.55 -2.05 -11.39
N MET A 165 7.43 -2.75 -11.56
CA MET A 165 6.16 -2.45 -10.92
C MET A 165 5.55 -3.71 -10.32
N LEU A 166 4.91 -3.57 -9.16
CA LEU A 166 4.13 -4.64 -8.54
C LEU A 166 2.70 -4.63 -9.05
N ALA A 167 2.09 -5.80 -9.18
CA ALA A 167 0.67 -5.95 -9.50
C ALA A 167 0.09 -7.22 -8.87
N GLU A 168 -1.23 -7.39 -8.90
CA GLU A 168 -1.89 -8.59 -8.41
C GLU A 168 -1.77 -9.77 -9.39
N GLY A 169 -1.58 -10.98 -8.87
CA GLY A 169 -1.66 -12.23 -9.62
C GLY A 169 -3.11 -12.68 -9.83
N ALA A 170 -3.95 -11.79 -10.36
CA ALA A 170 -5.37 -12.04 -10.51
C ALA A 170 -5.64 -13.19 -11.50
N LYS A 171 -6.46 -14.16 -11.10
CA LYS A 171 -6.80 -15.35 -11.91
C LYS A 171 -7.38 -14.97 -13.28
N HIS A 172 -8.23 -13.95 -13.32
CA HIS A 172 -8.87 -13.52 -14.57
C HIS A 172 -7.88 -12.88 -15.56
N VAL A 173 -6.73 -12.38 -15.10
CA VAL A 173 -5.65 -11.84 -15.95
C VAL A 173 -4.65 -12.94 -16.33
N LEU A 174 -4.29 -13.80 -15.40
CA LEU A 174 -3.28 -14.83 -15.63
C LEU A 174 -3.82 -16.04 -16.40
N GLY A 175 -5.10 -16.36 -16.28
CA GLY A 175 -5.67 -17.59 -16.82
C GLY A 175 -4.95 -18.81 -16.25
N TRP A 176 -4.22 -19.53 -17.11
CA TRP A 176 -3.43 -20.71 -16.73
C TRP A 176 -1.97 -20.38 -16.36
N LYS A 177 -1.54 -19.12 -16.49
CA LYS A 177 -0.19 -18.68 -16.15
C LYS A 177 0.01 -18.61 -14.63
N SER A 178 1.26 -18.70 -14.17
CA SER A 178 1.61 -18.63 -12.75
C SER A 178 2.07 -17.21 -12.36
N PRO A 179 1.68 -16.67 -11.20
CA PRO A 179 2.20 -15.39 -10.71
C PRO A 179 3.70 -15.46 -10.34
N ASN A 180 4.29 -16.65 -10.33
CA ASN A 180 5.65 -16.89 -9.86
C ASN A 180 6.76 -16.65 -10.92
N TYR A 181 6.47 -15.83 -11.92
CA TYR A 181 7.41 -15.43 -12.97
C TYR A 181 7.43 -13.91 -13.10
N VAL A 182 8.48 -13.40 -13.73
CA VAL A 182 8.52 -12.00 -14.15
C VAL A 182 7.73 -11.86 -15.45
N TYR A 183 6.91 -10.82 -15.55
CA TYR A 183 6.22 -10.44 -16.78
C TYR A 183 6.72 -9.08 -17.28
N ALA A 184 6.41 -8.75 -18.53
CA ALA A 184 6.61 -7.42 -19.09
C ALA A 184 5.26 -6.72 -19.29
N ASN A 185 5.22 -5.41 -19.09
CA ASN A 185 4.04 -4.62 -19.45
C ASN A 185 3.80 -4.68 -20.98
N ALA A 186 2.53 -4.63 -21.38
CA ALA A 186 2.15 -4.76 -22.79
C ALA A 186 2.52 -3.57 -23.68
N ILE A 187 2.62 -2.37 -23.12
CA ILE A 187 2.88 -1.13 -23.85
C ILE A 187 4.37 -0.77 -23.81
N ASP A 188 4.98 -0.75 -22.63
CA ASP A 188 6.44 -0.60 -22.46
C ASP A 188 7.04 -1.88 -21.86
N GLN A 189 7.52 -2.76 -22.73
CA GLN A 189 8.12 -4.05 -22.35
C GLN A 189 9.43 -3.94 -21.54
N LYS A 190 9.99 -2.73 -21.38
CA LYS A 190 11.13 -2.51 -20.46
C LYS A 190 10.68 -2.47 -18.99
N LEU A 191 9.40 -2.26 -18.73
CA LEU A 191 8.82 -2.34 -17.39
C LEU A 191 8.54 -3.81 -17.04
N ARG A 192 9.24 -4.30 -16.01
CA ARG A 192 9.06 -5.64 -15.46
C ARG A 192 7.95 -5.63 -14.41
N LEU A 193 7.13 -6.67 -14.40
CA LEU A 193 6.02 -6.84 -13.48
C LEU A 193 6.30 -8.04 -12.58
N LEU A 194 6.19 -7.82 -11.27
CA LEU A 194 6.16 -8.87 -10.27
C LEU A 194 4.74 -9.01 -9.74
N LEU A 195 4.16 -10.20 -9.89
CA LEU A 195 2.78 -10.45 -9.56
C LEU A 195 2.66 -11.12 -8.20
N ARG A 196 1.82 -10.58 -7.33
CA ARG A 196 1.52 -11.15 -6.02
C ARG A 196 1.05 -12.60 -6.17
N ASN A 197 1.63 -13.51 -5.40
CA ASN A 197 1.03 -14.81 -5.20
C ASN A 197 0.02 -14.68 -4.05
N TYR A 198 -1.22 -14.31 -4.37
CA TYR A 198 -2.22 -14.00 -3.35
C TYR A 198 -2.50 -15.19 -2.43
N LYS A 199 -2.54 -16.43 -2.96
CA LYS A 199 -2.80 -17.62 -2.13
C LYS A 199 -1.78 -17.76 -1.01
N LEU A 200 -0.50 -17.76 -1.37
CA LEU A 200 0.61 -17.90 -0.40
C LEU A 200 0.72 -16.67 0.52
N SER A 201 0.46 -15.48 -0.01
CA SER A 201 0.45 -14.25 0.80
C SER A 201 -0.67 -14.26 1.85
N ASP A 202 -1.88 -14.66 1.45
CA ASP A 202 -3.07 -14.75 2.30
C ASP A 202 -2.96 -15.87 3.34
N ASP A 203 -2.20 -16.92 3.07
CA ASP A 203 -1.91 -17.98 4.04
C ASP A 203 -1.18 -17.42 5.28
N ILE A 204 -0.34 -16.40 5.10
CA ILE A 204 0.30 -15.66 6.20
C ILE A 204 -0.62 -14.55 6.72
N ALA A 205 -1.18 -13.72 5.83
CA ALA A 205 -1.91 -12.52 6.23
C ALA A 205 -3.24 -12.84 6.94
N PHE A 206 -4.02 -13.78 6.41
CA PHE A 206 -5.39 -14.04 6.85
C PHE A 206 -5.56 -15.42 7.51
N ARG A 207 -4.98 -16.49 6.94
CA ARG A 207 -5.25 -17.87 7.40
C ARG A 207 -4.35 -18.34 8.54
N PHE A 208 -3.32 -17.59 8.90
CA PHE A 208 -2.28 -18.03 9.83
C PHE A 208 -2.82 -18.51 11.19
N SER A 209 -3.76 -17.76 11.78
CA SER A 209 -4.40 -18.11 13.06
C SER A 209 -5.73 -18.87 12.90
N ASN A 210 -6.16 -19.16 11.66
CA ASN A 210 -7.42 -19.83 11.40
C ASN A 210 -7.32 -21.33 11.72
N ARG A 211 -7.82 -21.73 12.90
CA ARG A 211 -7.80 -23.13 13.37
C ARG A 211 -8.73 -24.07 12.59
N SER A 212 -9.69 -23.55 11.82
CA SER A 212 -10.55 -24.38 10.97
C SER A 212 -9.97 -24.59 9.57
N TRP A 213 -8.88 -23.90 9.22
CA TRP A 213 -8.17 -24.16 7.97
C TRP A 213 -7.46 -25.51 8.04
N ASP A 214 -7.65 -26.36 7.02
CA ASP A 214 -7.13 -27.72 6.95
C ASP A 214 -5.60 -27.82 6.97
N GLN A 215 -4.90 -26.71 6.70
CA GLN A 215 -3.44 -26.63 6.78
C GLN A 215 -2.93 -26.03 8.09
N TRP A 216 -3.80 -25.65 9.03
CA TRP A 216 -3.37 -25.13 10.34
C TRP A 216 -2.76 -26.25 11.22
N PRO A 217 -1.70 -25.98 12.02
CA PRO A 217 -0.97 -24.72 12.12
C PRO A 217 0.02 -24.51 10.96
N LEU A 218 0.22 -23.24 10.56
CA LEU A 218 1.23 -22.89 9.56
C LEU A 218 2.61 -22.75 10.20
N THR A 219 3.52 -23.68 9.92
CA THR A 219 4.91 -23.63 10.40
C THR A 219 5.86 -23.19 9.29
N ALA A 220 7.03 -22.65 9.66
CA ALA A 220 8.04 -22.22 8.68
C ALA A 220 8.50 -23.40 7.79
N ASP A 221 8.72 -24.59 8.35
CA ASP A 221 9.14 -25.76 7.57
C ASP A 221 8.04 -26.23 6.59
N LYS A 222 6.78 -26.24 7.03
CA LYS A 222 5.63 -26.57 6.16
C LYS A 222 5.54 -25.57 5.00
N TYR A 223 5.58 -24.28 5.33
CA TYR A 223 5.47 -23.22 4.34
C TYR A 223 6.62 -23.25 3.33
N VAL A 224 7.86 -23.39 3.79
CA VAL A 224 9.03 -23.51 2.91
C VAL A 224 8.98 -24.77 2.06
N GLY A 225 8.43 -25.87 2.58
CA GLY A 225 8.14 -27.06 1.78
C GLY A 225 7.24 -26.76 0.58
N TRP A 226 6.20 -25.95 0.76
CA TRP A 226 5.34 -25.51 -0.35
C TRP A 226 6.08 -24.61 -1.33
N LEU A 227 6.86 -23.64 -0.84
CA LEU A 227 7.65 -22.73 -1.69
C LEU A 227 8.67 -23.48 -2.56
N ALA A 228 9.30 -24.52 -2.00
CA ALA A 228 10.31 -25.33 -2.68
C ALA A 228 9.70 -26.42 -3.58
N SER A 229 8.41 -26.77 -3.40
CA SER A 229 7.75 -27.83 -4.16
C SER A 229 7.73 -27.57 -5.67
N GLU A 230 7.71 -28.66 -6.43
CA GLU A 230 7.45 -28.67 -7.88
C GLU A 230 6.03 -28.17 -8.20
N ASP A 231 5.08 -28.33 -7.27
CA ASP A 231 3.70 -27.80 -7.38
C ASP A 231 3.63 -26.28 -7.33
N THR A 232 4.72 -25.61 -6.95
CA THR A 232 4.86 -24.16 -6.98
C THR A 232 5.86 -23.78 -8.08
N PRO A 233 5.54 -23.98 -9.37
CA PRO A 233 6.48 -23.67 -10.45
C PRO A 233 6.75 -22.17 -10.50
N GLY A 234 7.93 -21.79 -10.99
CA GLY A 234 8.35 -20.39 -11.07
C GLY A 234 9.79 -20.15 -10.66
N GLU A 235 10.26 -18.96 -10.98
CA GLU A 235 11.60 -18.47 -10.64
C GLU A 235 11.56 -17.49 -9.47
N VAL A 236 10.42 -16.84 -9.24
CA VAL A 236 10.22 -15.83 -8.20
C VAL A 236 8.87 -16.03 -7.50
N ILE A 237 8.83 -16.14 -6.18
CA ILE A 237 7.59 -16.18 -5.41
C ILE A 237 7.44 -14.84 -4.70
N ASN A 238 6.40 -14.11 -5.07
CA ASN A 238 6.10 -12.77 -4.58
C ASN A 238 5.11 -12.87 -3.41
N LEU A 239 5.61 -12.63 -2.20
CA LEU A 239 4.84 -12.65 -0.95
C LEU A 239 4.59 -11.21 -0.51
N PHE A 240 3.44 -10.69 -0.92
CA PHE A 240 3.08 -9.28 -0.81
C PHE A 240 1.89 -9.14 0.14
N MET A 241 2.05 -8.34 1.20
CA MET A 241 1.04 -8.22 2.26
C MET A 241 1.16 -6.89 3.02
N ASP A 242 0.13 -6.53 3.77
CA ASP A 242 0.20 -5.44 4.75
C ASP A 242 1.17 -5.77 5.87
N TYR A 243 1.94 -4.78 6.31
CA TYR A 243 2.93 -4.96 7.36
C TYR A 243 2.25 -5.19 8.72
N GLU A 244 1.07 -4.59 8.89
CA GLU A 244 0.14 -4.78 9.99
C GLU A 244 -0.34 -6.24 10.12
N THR A 245 -0.04 -7.11 9.14
CA THR A 245 -0.12 -8.58 9.32
C THR A 245 0.56 -9.02 10.62
N PHE A 246 1.73 -8.46 10.94
CA PHE A 246 2.55 -8.84 12.08
C PHE A 246 2.24 -7.97 13.29
N GLY A 247 1.41 -8.45 14.20
CA GLY A 247 1.13 -7.82 15.50
C GLY A 247 -0.22 -7.11 15.61
N GLU A 248 -0.81 -6.66 14.49
CA GLU A 248 -2.17 -6.09 14.49
C GLU A 248 -3.21 -7.11 14.00
N HIS A 249 -3.06 -7.67 12.79
CA HIS A 249 -3.98 -8.68 12.27
C HIS A 249 -3.75 -10.06 12.86
N GLN A 250 -2.49 -10.49 12.87
CA GLN A 250 -2.05 -11.67 13.60
C GLN A 250 -1.36 -11.15 14.86
N THR A 251 -2.05 -11.20 16.00
CA THR A 251 -1.50 -10.74 17.26
C THR A 251 -0.32 -11.61 17.71
N ALA A 252 0.53 -11.11 18.60
CA ALA A 252 1.75 -11.80 18.99
C ALA A 252 1.50 -13.21 19.57
N ASP A 253 0.39 -13.40 20.29
CA ASP A 253 -0.02 -14.69 20.88
C ASP A 253 -0.42 -15.76 19.85
N THR A 254 -0.65 -15.37 18.58
CA THR A 254 -0.84 -16.33 17.48
C THR A 254 0.46 -17.06 17.10
N GLY A 255 1.62 -16.53 17.48
CA GLY A 255 2.94 -17.06 17.12
C GLY A 255 3.50 -16.52 15.80
N ILE A 256 2.93 -15.44 15.23
CA ILE A 256 3.36 -14.90 13.93
C ILE A 256 4.81 -14.38 13.95
N PHE A 257 5.27 -13.83 15.07
CA PHE A 257 6.65 -13.37 15.22
C PHE A 257 7.63 -14.54 15.29
N GLU A 258 7.24 -15.65 15.91
CA GLU A 258 8.00 -16.90 15.98
C GLU A 258 8.09 -17.55 14.60
N PHE A 259 7.00 -17.53 13.83
CA PHE A 259 6.99 -17.94 12.43
C PHE A 259 7.99 -17.11 11.62
N MET A 260 7.91 -15.77 11.69
CA MET A 260 8.85 -14.91 10.97
C MET A 260 10.30 -15.11 11.44
N ARG A 261 10.52 -15.36 12.73
CA ARG A 261 11.86 -15.64 13.28
C ARG A 261 12.47 -16.90 12.68
N ALA A 262 11.67 -17.94 12.45
CA ALA A 262 12.13 -19.19 11.87
C ALA A 262 12.27 -19.14 10.34
N LEU A 263 11.44 -18.34 9.67
CA LEU A 263 11.26 -18.36 8.22
C LEU A 263 12.56 -18.10 7.42
N PRO A 264 13.39 -17.06 7.69
CA PRO A 264 14.59 -16.83 6.88
C PRO A 264 15.60 -17.96 6.93
N LYS A 265 15.81 -18.57 8.12
CA LYS A 265 16.72 -19.70 8.28
C LYS A 265 16.22 -20.92 7.49
N ALA A 266 14.91 -21.17 7.52
CA ALA A 266 14.30 -22.25 6.75
C ALA A 266 14.43 -22.03 5.24
N ILE A 267 14.13 -20.82 4.73
CA ILE A 267 14.28 -20.48 3.31
C ILE A 267 15.74 -20.63 2.86
N LEU A 268 16.70 -20.09 3.63
CA LEU A 268 18.12 -20.08 3.26
C LEU A 268 18.84 -21.44 3.46
N ALA A 269 18.14 -22.47 3.95
CA ALA A 269 18.72 -23.79 4.08
C ALA A 269 19.03 -24.36 2.68
N LYS A 270 20.30 -24.74 2.45
CA LYS A 270 20.80 -25.19 1.13
C LYS A 270 19.91 -26.24 0.44
N LYS A 271 19.34 -27.16 1.21
CA LYS A 271 18.46 -28.24 0.71
C LYS A 271 17.22 -27.73 -0.03
N ASN A 272 16.77 -26.51 0.25
CA ASN A 272 15.53 -25.96 -0.31
C ASN A 272 15.76 -25.21 -1.63
N GLY A 273 17.01 -24.88 -1.98
CA GLY A 273 17.32 -24.18 -3.24
C GLY A 273 16.64 -22.81 -3.38
N LEU A 274 16.28 -22.16 -2.26
CA LEU A 274 15.65 -20.85 -2.21
C LEU A 274 16.65 -19.77 -1.76
N GLU A 275 16.30 -18.53 -2.07
CA GLU A 275 17.03 -17.33 -1.66
C GLU A 275 16.06 -16.17 -1.44
N PHE A 276 16.52 -15.09 -0.81
CA PHE A 276 15.78 -13.83 -0.79
C PHE A 276 16.35 -12.84 -1.80
N ALA A 277 15.48 -11.98 -2.31
CA ALA A 277 15.85 -10.78 -3.03
C ALA A 277 14.85 -9.67 -2.70
N THR A 278 15.30 -8.41 -2.79
CA THR A 278 14.35 -7.30 -2.82
C THR A 278 13.58 -7.28 -4.15
N VAL A 279 12.55 -6.45 -4.25
CA VAL A 279 11.72 -6.32 -5.46
C VAL A 279 12.57 -6.01 -6.70
N THR A 280 13.43 -4.99 -6.64
CA THR A 280 14.29 -4.62 -7.77
C THR A 280 15.29 -5.73 -8.10
N GLU A 281 15.82 -6.43 -7.10
CA GLU A 281 16.77 -7.53 -7.30
C GLU A 281 16.11 -8.74 -7.98
N ALA A 282 14.92 -9.14 -7.49
CA ALA A 282 14.13 -10.22 -8.07
C ALA A 282 13.76 -9.92 -9.52
N ALA A 283 13.27 -8.70 -9.77
CA ALA A 283 12.91 -8.27 -11.12
C ALA A 283 14.11 -8.24 -12.06
N LYS A 284 15.30 -7.81 -11.61
CA LYS A 284 16.53 -7.78 -12.44
C LYS A 284 17.09 -9.17 -12.75
N LYS A 285 17.02 -10.08 -11.79
CA LYS A 285 17.63 -11.41 -11.86
C LYS A 285 17.02 -12.30 -12.94
N HIS A 286 15.69 -12.23 -13.08
CA HIS A 286 14.94 -13.12 -13.96
C HIS A 286 14.49 -12.39 -15.22
N GLN A 287 14.37 -13.13 -16.33
CA GLN A 287 13.88 -12.57 -17.59
C GLN A 287 12.34 -12.62 -17.61
N PRO A 288 11.67 -11.61 -18.17
CA PRO A 288 10.24 -11.70 -18.42
C PRO A 288 9.90 -12.92 -19.28
N VAL A 289 9.02 -13.80 -18.80
CA VAL A 289 8.63 -15.00 -19.53
C VAL A 289 7.57 -14.72 -20.60
N ALA A 290 6.82 -13.63 -20.43
CA ALA A 290 5.79 -13.19 -21.35
C ALA A 290 5.42 -11.72 -21.08
N VAL A 291 4.67 -11.16 -22.03
CA VAL A 291 3.89 -9.95 -21.81
C VAL A 291 2.64 -10.28 -20.98
N LEU A 292 2.33 -9.44 -19.99
CA LEU A 292 1.06 -9.43 -19.29
C LEU A 292 0.15 -8.43 -20.00
N HIS A 293 -1.02 -8.89 -20.45
CA HIS A 293 -2.06 -8.04 -21.03
C HIS A 293 -3.16 -7.84 -19.99
N CYS A 294 -3.39 -6.59 -19.61
CA CYS A 294 -4.37 -6.19 -18.62
C CYS A 294 -5.08 -4.91 -19.11
N PRO A 295 -6.08 -5.07 -20.00
CA PRO A 295 -6.78 -3.93 -20.61
C PRO A 295 -7.76 -3.25 -19.63
N HIS A 296 -8.12 -3.94 -18.55
CA HIS A 296 -9.00 -3.42 -17.51
C HIS A 296 -8.21 -3.23 -16.22
N VAL A 297 -8.62 -2.24 -15.43
CA VAL A 297 -7.96 -1.94 -14.16
C VAL A 297 -8.23 -3.06 -13.16
N MET A 298 -7.17 -3.66 -12.64
CA MET A 298 -7.21 -4.63 -11.55
C MET A 298 -6.65 -4.04 -10.26
N SER A 299 -6.96 -4.68 -9.14
CA SER A 299 -6.45 -4.37 -7.79
C SER A 299 -6.26 -5.67 -7.01
N TRP A 300 -5.63 -5.60 -5.83
CA TRP A 300 -5.51 -6.74 -4.93
C TRP A 300 -6.69 -6.95 -3.97
N ALA A 301 -7.64 -6.00 -3.93
CA ALA A 301 -8.79 -6.04 -3.03
C ALA A 301 -9.94 -6.88 -3.57
N ASP A 302 -10.71 -7.43 -2.62
CA ASP A 302 -11.92 -8.24 -2.78
C ASP A 302 -11.80 -9.40 -3.78
N GLU A 303 -12.74 -10.34 -3.79
CA GLU A 303 -12.66 -11.51 -4.68
C GLU A 303 -12.57 -11.13 -6.17
N GLU A 304 -13.20 -10.02 -6.58
CA GLU A 304 -13.25 -9.57 -7.97
C GLU A 304 -11.89 -9.08 -8.50
N ARG A 305 -10.97 -8.66 -7.61
CA ARG A 305 -9.64 -8.14 -7.95
C ARG A 305 -9.70 -6.94 -8.90
N ASP A 306 -10.60 -6.01 -8.62
CA ASP A 306 -10.81 -4.78 -9.37
C ASP A 306 -10.94 -3.55 -8.44
N VAL A 307 -11.32 -2.39 -8.98
CA VAL A 307 -11.42 -1.13 -8.21
C VAL A 307 -12.77 -0.91 -7.53
N THR A 308 -13.69 -1.88 -7.57
CA THR A 308 -15.05 -1.70 -7.02
C THR A 308 -15.08 -1.60 -5.51
N ALA A 309 -14.00 -1.98 -4.80
CA ALA A 309 -13.85 -1.70 -3.37
C ALA A 309 -13.83 -0.18 -3.06
N TRP A 310 -13.42 0.66 -4.01
CA TRP A 310 -13.35 2.12 -3.85
C TRP A 310 -14.27 2.90 -4.79
N LEU A 311 -14.69 2.33 -5.92
CA LEU A 311 -15.49 3.00 -6.96
C LEU A 311 -16.66 2.12 -7.43
N GLY A 312 -17.21 1.30 -6.54
CA GLY A 312 -18.26 0.32 -6.85
C GLY A 312 -19.69 0.81 -6.70
N ASN A 313 -19.93 1.97 -6.06
CA ASN A 313 -21.28 2.50 -5.83
C ASN A 313 -21.39 4.03 -6.06
N GLU A 314 -22.61 4.56 -6.02
CA GLU A 314 -22.87 5.99 -6.27
C GLU A 314 -22.21 6.92 -5.24
N LEU A 315 -22.19 6.55 -3.96
CA LEU A 315 -21.58 7.35 -2.89
C LEU A 315 -20.08 7.58 -3.14
N GLN A 316 -19.38 6.48 -3.44
CA GLN A 316 -17.97 6.47 -3.78
C GLN A 316 -17.67 7.31 -5.02
N ASN A 317 -18.43 7.07 -6.11
CA ASN A 317 -18.23 7.77 -7.38
C ASN A 317 -18.52 9.27 -7.27
N GLU A 318 -19.53 9.66 -6.48
CA GLU A 318 -19.85 11.08 -6.23
C GLU A 318 -18.73 11.77 -5.44
N ALA A 319 -18.28 11.17 -4.33
CA ALA A 319 -17.22 11.72 -3.50
C ALA A 319 -15.92 11.88 -4.30
N PHE A 320 -15.52 10.83 -5.03
CA PHE A 320 -14.33 10.83 -5.87
C PHE A 320 -14.39 11.90 -6.96
N SER A 321 -15.47 11.94 -7.73
CA SER A 321 -15.62 12.89 -8.85
C SER A 321 -15.63 14.34 -8.36
N LYS A 322 -16.33 14.63 -7.25
CA LYS A 322 -16.40 15.98 -6.69
C LYS A 322 -15.06 16.45 -6.13
N LEU A 323 -14.30 15.55 -5.50
CA LEU A 323 -12.94 15.86 -5.05
C LEU A 323 -12.07 16.21 -6.24
N TYR A 324 -11.93 15.31 -7.21
CA TYR A 324 -11.01 15.51 -8.34
C TYR A 324 -11.36 16.71 -9.23
N ALA A 325 -12.63 17.13 -9.26
CA ALA A 325 -13.05 18.37 -9.91
C ALA A 325 -12.43 19.65 -9.29
N GLN A 326 -11.89 19.60 -8.07
CA GLN A 326 -11.27 20.76 -7.41
C GLN A 326 -9.79 20.94 -7.74
N LYS A 327 -9.16 20.00 -8.45
CA LYS A 327 -7.71 19.98 -8.72
C LYS A 327 -7.19 21.32 -9.24
N GLU A 328 -7.83 21.87 -10.27
CA GLU A 328 -7.38 23.12 -10.89
C GLU A 328 -7.50 24.32 -9.93
N LYS A 329 -8.49 24.32 -9.03
CA LYS A 329 -8.65 25.35 -8.00
C LYS A 329 -7.49 25.31 -6.99
N VAL A 330 -7.17 24.11 -6.49
CA VAL A 330 -6.05 23.89 -5.55
C VAL A 330 -4.74 24.36 -6.18
N LYS A 331 -4.44 23.86 -7.39
CA LYS A 331 -3.24 24.21 -8.14
C LYS A 331 -3.13 25.71 -8.42
N ALA A 332 -4.25 26.36 -8.75
CA ALA A 332 -4.28 27.80 -9.00
C ALA A 332 -3.93 28.62 -7.76
N LEU A 333 -4.23 28.14 -6.55
CA LEU A 333 -3.94 28.84 -5.30
C LEU A 333 -2.46 28.82 -4.92
N LYS A 334 -1.75 27.70 -5.15
CA LYS A 334 -0.34 27.51 -4.75
C LYS A 334 -0.14 27.76 -3.25
N SER A 335 -0.94 27.10 -2.43
CA SER A 335 -0.98 27.33 -0.98
C SER A 335 -0.71 26.02 -0.25
N PRO A 336 0.37 25.93 0.54
CA PRO A 336 0.70 24.71 1.30
C PRO A 336 -0.45 24.21 2.18
N ASP A 337 -1.26 25.10 2.74
CA ASP A 337 -2.38 24.73 3.60
C ASP A 337 -3.50 24.04 2.81
N PHE A 338 -3.83 24.56 1.61
CA PHE A 338 -4.82 23.93 0.73
C PHE A 338 -4.28 22.64 0.10
N ASP A 339 -2.98 22.60 -0.22
CA ASP A 339 -2.30 21.41 -0.73
C ASP A 339 -2.28 20.29 0.34
N TYR A 340 -2.15 20.64 1.62
CA TYR A 340 -2.22 19.69 2.73
C TYR A 340 -3.61 19.07 2.87
N VAL A 341 -4.67 19.89 2.83
CA VAL A 341 -6.06 19.36 2.86
C VAL A 341 -6.36 18.53 1.62
N TRP A 342 -5.97 19.00 0.43
CA TRP A 342 -6.07 18.25 -0.81
C TRP A 342 -5.39 16.88 -0.72
N SER A 343 -4.22 16.82 -0.09
CA SER A 343 -3.44 15.60 0.07
C SER A 343 -4.18 14.54 0.87
N PHE A 344 -4.63 14.85 2.10
CA PHE A 344 -5.28 13.82 2.92
C PHE A 344 -6.70 13.48 2.46
N MET A 345 -7.42 14.41 1.82
CA MET A 345 -8.76 14.13 1.30
C MET A 345 -8.77 13.10 0.15
N GLN A 346 -7.61 12.86 -0.48
CA GLN A 346 -7.44 11.91 -1.57
C GLN A 346 -7.10 10.49 -1.13
N THR A 347 -6.82 10.26 0.15
CA THR A 347 -6.45 8.93 0.65
C THR A 347 -7.55 7.91 0.35
N SER A 348 -7.15 6.76 -0.21
CA SER A 348 -8.09 5.77 -0.76
C SER A 348 -9.07 5.24 0.28
N ASP A 349 -8.66 5.15 1.54
CA ASP A 349 -9.45 4.70 2.69
C ASP A 349 -10.79 5.43 2.81
N HIS A 350 -10.83 6.74 2.49
CA HIS A 350 -12.08 7.49 2.57
C HIS A 350 -13.15 6.92 1.63
N PHE A 351 -12.76 6.50 0.43
CA PHE A 351 -13.68 5.86 -0.52
C PHE A 351 -13.97 4.41 -0.11
N TYR A 352 -12.99 3.71 0.45
CA TYR A 352 -13.18 2.36 0.99
C TYR A 352 -14.24 2.33 2.10
N TYR A 353 -14.24 3.31 3.01
CA TYR A 353 -15.24 3.44 4.08
C TYR A 353 -16.68 3.66 3.58
N MET A 354 -16.85 4.05 2.31
CA MET A 354 -18.15 4.24 1.66
C MET A 354 -18.61 3.01 0.88
N ALA A 355 -17.88 1.89 0.94
CA ALA A 355 -18.26 0.65 0.27
C ALA A 355 -19.56 0.09 0.87
N THR A 356 -20.45 -0.38 0.00
CA THR A 356 -21.75 -0.99 0.36
C THR A 356 -21.80 -2.48 0.07
N LYS A 357 -20.66 -3.11 -0.26
CA LYS A 357 -20.58 -4.54 -0.49
C LYS A 357 -20.69 -5.29 0.84
N TRP A 358 -21.64 -6.22 0.93
CA TRP A 358 -21.98 -6.97 2.15
C TRP A 358 -21.78 -8.49 2.00
N LEU A 359 -20.83 -8.95 1.17
CA LEU A 359 -20.62 -10.40 0.97
C LEU A 359 -19.14 -10.78 1.08
N SER A 360 -18.91 -11.87 1.83
CA SER A 360 -17.66 -12.56 2.23
C SER A 360 -16.52 -11.73 2.83
N ASP A 361 -16.30 -10.49 2.39
CA ASP A 361 -15.23 -9.59 2.83
C ASP A 361 -15.72 -8.54 3.85
N GLY A 362 -17.00 -8.59 4.24
CA GLY A 362 -17.63 -7.63 5.15
C GLY A 362 -16.94 -7.53 6.52
N ASP A 363 -16.28 -8.59 7.00
CA ASP A 363 -15.50 -8.56 8.23
C ASP A 363 -14.25 -7.67 8.11
N VAL A 364 -13.59 -7.64 6.93
CA VAL A 364 -12.41 -6.80 6.69
C VAL A 364 -12.83 -5.33 6.51
N HIS A 365 -13.89 -5.09 5.75
CA HIS A 365 -14.46 -3.75 5.54
C HIS A 365 -14.95 -3.13 6.86
N SER A 366 -15.54 -3.93 7.75
CA SER A 366 -16.03 -3.46 9.06
C SER A 366 -14.92 -3.28 10.10
N TYR A 367 -13.84 -4.04 10.02
CA TYR A 367 -12.74 -3.98 11.00
C TYR A 367 -11.99 -2.62 10.98
N PHE A 368 -11.94 -1.96 9.83
CA PHE A 368 -11.17 -0.74 9.63
C PHE A 368 -11.99 0.55 9.48
N ASN A 369 -13.31 0.44 9.32
CA ASN A 369 -14.17 1.59 9.12
C ASN A 369 -14.41 2.33 10.45
N PRO A 370 -14.01 3.61 10.60
CA PRO A 370 -14.26 4.37 11.83
C PRO A 370 -15.72 4.87 11.94
N TYR A 371 -16.58 4.55 10.98
CA TYR A 371 -17.97 4.98 10.91
C TYR A 371 -18.93 3.79 11.10
N ASP A 372 -20.12 4.08 11.64
CA ASP A 372 -21.16 3.06 11.89
C ASP A 372 -21.79 2.51 10.60
N SER A 373 -21.67 3.26 9.48
CA SER A 373 -22.18 2.85 8.17
C SER A 373 -21.46 3.57 7.02
N ALA A 374 -21.57 3.01 5.81
CA ALA A 374 -21.10 3.67 4.58
C ALA A 374 -21.74 5.05 4.35
N TYR A 375 -23.00 5.22 4.76
CA TYR A 375 -23.71 6.49 4.69
C TYR A 375 -23.13 7.52 5.66
N ASP A 376 -22.77 7.12 6.89
CA ASP A 376 -22.13 8.01 7.85
C ASP A 376 -20.74 8.45 7.36
N ALA A 377 -19.98 7.52 6.77
CA ALA A 377 -18.69 7.83 6.14
C ALA A 377 -18.85 8.86 5.01
N PHE A 378 -19.81 8.62 4.10
CA PHE A 378 -20.12 9.52 3.00
C PHE A 378 -20.56 10.90 3.49
N ILE A 379 -21.53 10.98 4.42
CA ILE A 379 -22.02 12.26 4.96
C ILE A 379 -20.89 13.04 5.62
N ASN A 380 -20.05 12.37 6.42
CA ASN A 380 -18.93 13.03 7.09
C ASN A 380 -17.93 13.60 6.07
N TYR A 381 -17.51 12.77 5.11
CA TYR A 381 -16.58 13.16 4.05
C TYR A 381 -17.14 14.31 3.20
N MET A 382 -18.41 14.23 2.82
CA MET A 382 -19.06 15.25 1.98
C MET A 382 -19.24 16.59 2.71
N ASN A 383 -19.45 16.60 4.02
CA ASN A 383 -19.47 17.84 4.79
C ASN A 383 -18.07 18.50 4.80
N VAL A 384 -17.01 17.71 5.02
CA VAL A 384 -15.62 18.20 4.97
C VAL A 384 -15.28 18.72 3.57
N LEU A 385 -15.57 17.93 2.53
CA LEU A 385 -15.31 18.32 1.14
C LEU A 385 -16.09 19.58 0.75
N SER A 386 -17.34 19.72 1.19
CA SER A 386 -18.14 20.92 0.92
C SER A 386 -17.56 22.16 1.58
N ASP A 387 -17.10 22.05 2.84
CA ASP A 387 -16.42 23.17 3.51
C ASP A 387 -15.12 23.55 2.79
N PHE A 388 -14.32 22.54 2.44
CA PHE A 388 -13.08 22.75 1.69
C PHE A 388 -13.31 23.45 0.35
N ILE A 389 -14.35 23.08 -0.40
CA ILE A 389 -14.72 23.75 -1.66
C ILE A 389 -15.08 25.22 -1.42
N ILE A 390 -15.85 25.52 -0.37
CA ILE A 390 -16.22 26.90 -0.01
C ILE A 390 -14.95 27.73 0.28
N GLU A 391 -14.00 27.17 1.03
CA GLU A 391 -12.75 27.86 1.35
C GLU A 391 -11.85 28.05 0.12
N LEU A 392 -11.79 27.07 -0.80
CA LEU A 392 -11.12 27.23 -2.08
C LEU A 392 -11.70 28.38 -2.90
N ASP A 393 -13.03 28.47 -3.00
CA ASP A 393 -13.71 29.50 -3.79
C ASP A 393 -13.51 30.90 -3.20
N LYS A 394 -13.59 31.03 -1.87
CA LYS A 394 -13.27 32.29 -1.17
C LYS A 394 -11.82 32.72 -1.43
N ALA A 395 -10.86 31.80 -1.28
CA ALA A 395 -9.45 32.10 -1.48
C ALA A 395 -9.15 32.52 -2.94
N LEU A 396 -9.79 31.88 -3.91
CA LEU A 396 -9.66 32.24 -5.32
C LEU A 396 -10.26 33.61 -5.62
N ALA A 397 -11.44 33.92 -5.07
CA ALA A 397 -12.06 35.24 -5.22
C ALA A 397 -11.14 36.34 -4.68
N VAL A 398 -10.56 36.16 -3.49
CA VAL A 398 -9.58 37.10 -2.91
C VAL A 398 -8.33 37.22 -3.79
N LYS A 399 -7.81 36.11 -4.30
CA LYS A 399 -6.63 36.11 -5.17
C LYS A 399 -6.87 36.84 -6.49
N ASN A 400 -8.06 36.68 -7.08
CA ASN A 400 -8.44 37.35 -8.32
C ASN A 400 -8.68 38.85 -8.10
N ALA A 401 -9.32 39.23 -6.99
CA ALA A 401 -9.51 40.63 -6.62
C ALA A 401 -8.19 41.38 -6.34
N LYS A 402 -7.12 40.68 -5.96
CA LYS A 402 -5.76 41.26 -5.82
C LYS A 402 -5.00 41.40 -7.14
N LYS A 403 -5.48 40.75 -8.21
CA LYS A 403 -4.85 40.77 -9.54
C LYS A 403 -5.54 41.75 -10.49
N ALA A 404 -6.83 41.99 -10.28
CA ALA A 404 -7.57 43.11 -10.87
C ALA A 404 -7.13 44.42 -10.22
#